data_AF-W2QUM5-F1
#
_entry.id   AF-W2QUM5-F1
#
_cell.length_a   1.000
_cell.length_b   1.000
_cell.length_c   1.000
_cell.angle_alpha   90.00
_cell.angle_beta   90.00
_cell.angle_gamma   90.00
#
_symmetry.space_group_name_H-M   'P 1'
#
loop_
_entity.id
_entity.type
_entity.pdbx_description
1 polymer ?
#
loop_
_entity_poly.entity_id
_entity_poly.type
_entity_poly.pdbx_seq_one_letter_code
_entity_poly.pdbx_strand_id
1 'polypeptide(L)'
;MRVSFALLLATTLLANGETATTSSETMQLTDAVHSVGVIEARDGRRFLRLANPIKNDDVEERAWATIKGISRTKAEAVENWLTPRLQSRWTPEKLAKSDLDIVAKETATEHENWNALVKYVKMLVFDVTKQKISKKEAKDLILTKILTQANGF
;
A
#
# COMPACT_ATOMS: atom_id res chain seq x y z
N MET A 1 -18.91 31.86 -25.97
CA MET A 1 -17.72 32.44 -25.28
C MET A 1 -16.73 31.31 -25.04
N ARG A 2 -15.52 31.39 -25.60
CA ARG A 2 -14.44 30.42 -25.32
C ARG A 2 -13.48 31.09 -24.35
N VAL A 3 -13.27 30.50 -23.18
CA VAL A 3 -12.34 31.02 -22.17
C VAL A 3 -11.15 30.07 -22.15
N SER A 4 -10.01 30.56 -22.63
CA SER A 4 -8.73 29.88 -22.54
C SER A 4 -8.06 30.32 -21.24
N PHE A 5 -7.75 29.38 -20.35
CA PHE A 5 -6.95 29.64 -19.15
C PHE A 5 -5.49 29.28 -19.43
N ALA A 6 -4.62 30.30 -19.44
CA ALA A 6 -3.18 30.12 -19.47
C ALA A 6 -2.68 29.79 -18.05
N LEU A 7 -1.96 28.68 -17.90
CA LEU A 7 -1.38 28.23 -16.63
C LEU A 7 0.12 28.63 -16.59
N LEU A 8 0.48 29.50 -15.65
CA LEU A 8 1.87 29.87 -15.35
C LEU A 8 2.48 28.80 -14.41
N LEU A 9 3.59 28.17 -14.84
CA LEU A 9 4.39 27.27 -14.02
C LEU A 9 5.52 28.04 -13.33
N ALA A 10 5.68 27.86 -12.02
CA ALA A 10 6.91 28.17 -11.31
C ALA A 10 7.47 26.86 -10.74
N THR A 11 8.63 26.44 -11.24
CA THR A 11 9.38 25.27 -10.75
C THR A 11 10.47 25.74 -9.78
N THR A 12 10.45 25.26 -8.54
CA THR A 12 11.61 25.31 -7.65
C THR A 12 12.08 23.90 -7.37
N LEU A 13 13.32 23.60 -7.79
CA LEU A 13 14.00 22.32 -7.70
C LEU A 13 15.21 22.55 -6.78
N LEU A 14 15.32 21.84 -5.65
CA LEU A 14 16.51 21.79 -4.78
C LEU A 14 16.47 20.42 -4.07
N ALA A 15 17.17 19.39 -4.55
CA ALA A 15 18.61 19.07 -4.50
C ALA A 15 19.02 18.30 -3.21
N ASN A 16 19.64 17.14 -3.45
CA ASN A 16 20.05 16.07 -2.54
C ASN A 16 21.02 16.48 -1.40
N GLY A 17 21.09 15.63 -0.38
CA GLY A 17 22.25 15.54 0.51
C GLY A 17 22.36 14.15 1.16
N GLU A 18 23.23 13.30 0.62
CA GLU A 18 23.75 12.09 1.28
C GLU A 18 24.93 12.47 2.18
N THR A 19 25.11 11.81 3.33
CA THR A 19 26.43 11.61 3.95
C THR A 19 26.43 10.35 4.82
N ALA A 20 27.46 9.52 4.64
CA ALA A 20 27.78 8.33 5.41
C ALA A 20 28.99 8.55 6.35
N THR A 21 29.21 7.58 7.26
CA THR A 21 30.45 7.25 8.03
C THR A 21 30.74 8.12 9.28
N THR A 22 31.32 7.68 10.42
CA THR A 22 32.07 6.48 10.85
C THR A 22 32.24 6.46 12.40
N SER A 23 32.38 5.26 13.00
CA SER A 23 33.22 4.84 14.18
C SER A 23 33.24 5.62 15.51
N SER A 24 33.16 4.94 16.66
CA SER A 24 34.35 4.41 17.38
C SER A 24 34.01 3.78 18.75
N GLU A 25 34.95 2.94 19.18
CA GLU A 25 35.02 1.98 20.30
C GLU A 25 34.93 2.60 21.71
N THR A 26 34.55 1.82 22.73
CA THR A 26 35.43 1.37 23.84
C THR A 26 34.67 0.53 24.88
N MET A 27 35.42 -0.01 25.84
CA MET A 27 35.43 -1.38 26.30
C MET A 27 35.33 -1.44 27.84
N GLN A 28 34.98 -2.62 28.36
CA GLN A 28 35.25 -3.15 29.71
C GLN A 28 34.29 -2.81 30.87
N LEU A 29 33.82 -3.86 31.56
CA LEU A 29 34.22 -4.14 32.94
C LEU A 29 33.84 -5.57 33.36
N THR A 30 34.58 -6.03 34.35
CA THR A 30 34.99 -7.40 34.67
C THR A 30 34.17 -8.09 35.76
N ASP A 31 34.32 -9.42 35.77
CA ASP A 31 34.49 -10.31 36.95
C ASP A 31 33.28 -10.87 37.73
N ALA A 32 33.56 -12.06 38.28
CA ALA A 32 33.00 -12.70 39.47
C ALA A 32 32.00 -13.88 39.31
N VAL A 33 32.60 -15.07 39.18
CA VAL A 33 32.50 -16.21 40.14
C VAL A 33 31.17 -17.00 40.27
N HIS A 34 31.32 -18.30 39.96
CA HIS A 34 30.50 -19.47 40.33
C HIS A 34 29.95 -19.45 41.78
N SER A 35 28.72 -19.94 42.00
CA SER A 35 28.44 -21.05 42.94
C SER A 35 26.96 -21.49 42.98
N VAL A 36 26.75 -22.79 42.66
CA VAL A 36 25.93 -23.81 43.35
C VAL A 36 24.40 -23.61 43.53
N GLY A 37 23.67 -24.67 43.13
CA GLY A 37 22.60 -25.22 43.97
C GLY A 37 21.27 -25.51 43.28
N VAL A 38 21.12 -26.73 42.76
CA VAL A 38 19.82 -27.35 42.46
C VAL A 38 19.04 -27.58 43.75
N ILE A 39 17.78 -27.14 43.84
CA ILE A 39 16.74 -27.78 44.67
C ILE A 39 15.40 -27.78 43.91
N GLU A 40 14.71 -28.91 44.03
CA GLU A 40 13.61 -29.42 43.25
C GLU A 40 12.23 -28.75 43.49
N ALA A 41 11.44 -28.78 42.40
CA ALA A 41 10.00 -28.98 42.31
C ALA A 41 9.05 -28.46 43.42
N ARG A 42 8.28 -27.41 43.08
CA ARG A 42 6.82 -27.43 43.28
C ARG A 42 6.10 -26.58 42.22
N ASP A 43 4.98 -27.13 41.80
CA ASP A 43 4.17 -26.83 40.62
C ASP A 43 3.72 -25.37 40.49
N GLY A 44 3.83 -24.84 39.28
CA GLY A 44 3.56 -23.44 38.93
C GLY A 44 4.08 -23.08 37.55
N ARG A 45 3.88 -23.96 36.56
CA ARG A 45 4.38 -23.77 35.19
C ARG A 45 3.86 -22.47 34.57
N ARG A 46 4.74 -21.47 34.45
CA ARG A 46 4.69 -20.44 33.40
C ARG A 46 6.12 -20.11 32.97
N PHE A 47 6.61 -20.80 31.96
CA PHE A 47 7.81 -20.42 31.24
C PHE A 47 7.39 -19.59 30.03
N LEU A 48 7.97 -18.40 29.84
CA LEU A 48 7.99 -17.77 28.53
C LEU A 48 8.79 -18.67 27.59
N ARG A 49 8.14 -19.11 26.50
CA ARG A 49 8.71 -19.99 25.49
C ARG A 49 10.00 -19.39 24.93
N LEU A 50 11.03 -20.23 24.77
CA LEU A 50 12.21 -19.92 23.98
C LEU A 50 11.78 -19.33 22.62
N ALA A 51 12.06 -18.05 22.41
CA ALA A 51 12.13 -17.51 21.08
C ALA A 51 13.47 -17.96 20.50
N ASN A 52 13.45 -19.04 19.73
CA ASN A 52 14.34 -19.19 18.59
C ASN A 52 13.63 -20.09 17.58
N PRO A 53 12.94 -19.44 16.66
CA PRO A 53 13.48 -19.47 15.33
C PRO A 53 13.82 -18.04 14.92
N ILE A 54 14.98 -17.86 14.31
CA ILE A 54 15.12 -16.87 13.25
C ILE A 54 14.19 -17.36 12.14
N LYS A 55 12.90 -17.13 12.33
CA LYS A 55 11.95 -17.03 11.26
C LYS A 55 12.34 -15.73 10.58
N ASN A 56 13.28 -15.82 9.64
CA ASN A 56 13.00 -15.26 8.33
C ASN A 56 11.78 -16.03 7.81
N ASP A 57 10.63 -15.86 8.47
CA ASP A 57 9.37 -15.95 7.78
C ASP A 57 9.49 -14.70 6.89
N ASP A 58 10.04 -14.88 5.70
CA ASP A 58 9.52 -14.21 4.52
C ASP A 58 8.03 -14.54 4.55
N VAL A 59 7.29 -13.76 5.34
CA VAL A 59 5.86 -13.66 5.28
C VAL A 59 5.68 -13.13 3.87
N GLU A 60 5.50 -14.02 2.90
CA GLU A 60 5.11 -13.65 1.56
C GLU A 60 3.92 -12.72 1.73
N GLU A 61 4.17 -11.41 1.59
CA GLU A 61 3.14 -10.42 1.80
C GLU A 61 2.06 -10.72 0.77
N ARG A 62 0.95 -11.29 1.25
CA ARG A 62 -0.13 -11.75 0.39
C ARG A 62 -0.49 -10.62 -0.57
N ALA A 63 -0.33 -10.88 -1.87
CA ALA A 63 -0.56 -9.89 -2.91
C ALA A 63 -1.94 -9.24 -2.76
N TRP A 64 -1.97 -7.91 -2.85
CA TRP A 64 -3.18 -7.12 -2.66
C TRP A 64 -3.95 -6.90 -3.98
N ALA A 65 -3.23 -6.82 -5.09
CA ALA A 65 -3.77 -6.69 -6.44
C ALA A 65 -2.76 -7.22 -7.47
N THR A 66 -3.25 -7.66 -8.64
CA THR A 66 -2.45 -8.18 -9.76
C THR A 66 -2.60 -7.23 -10.95
N ILE A 67 -1.84 -6.14 -10.95
CA ILE A 67 -1.96 -5.10 -11.99
C ILE A 67 -1.07 -5.48 -13.18
N LYS A 68 -1.60 -5.53 -14.40
CA LYS A 68 -0.83 -5.98 -15.59
C LYS A 68 -0.13 -7.34 -15.40
N GLY A 69 -0.79 -8.29 -14.73
CA GLY A 69 -0.25 -9.65 -14.51
C GLY A 69 0.84 -9.76 -13.45
N ILE A 70 1.15 -8.67 -12.72
CA ILE A 70 2.16 -8.67 -11.65
C ILE A 70 1.46 -8.43 -10.30
N SER A 71 1.60 -9.42 -9.42
CA SER A 71 1.20 -9.36 -8.02
C SER A 71 1.92 -8.22 -7.29
N ARG A 72 1.18 -7.38 -6.57
CA ARG A 72 1.73 -6.24 -5.85
C ARG A 72 1.17 -6.11 -4.45
N THR A 73 2.00 -5.59 -3.57
CA THR A 73 1.54 -5.16 -2.24
C THR A 73 0.64 -3.93 -2.39
N LYS A 74 -0.10 -3.61 -1.32
CA LYS A 74 -0.97 -2.44 -1.31
C LYS A 74 -0.19 -1.13 -1.47
N ALA A 75 1.00 -1.05 -0.85
CA ALA A 75 1.84 0.14 -0.92
C ALA A 75 2.31 0.37 -2.36
N GLU A 76 2.88 -0.67 -2.99
CA GLU A 76 3.33 -0.62 -4.38
C GLU A 76 2.19 -0.32 -5.35
N ALA A 77 1.03 -0.94 -5.18
CA ALA A 77 -0.13 -0.67 -6.02
C ALA A 77 -0.56 0.80 -5.91
N VAL A 78 -0.58 1.37 -4.70
CA VAL A 78 -0.99 2.77 -4.50
C VAL A 78 0.07 3.74 -5.02
N GLU A 79 1.32 3.56 -4.65
CA GLU A 79 2.42 4.50 -4.93
C GLU A 79 2.87 4.40 -6.39
N ASN A 80 3.14 3.20 -6.89
CA ASN A 80 3.75 2.99 -8.20
C ASN A 80 2.73 2.91 -9.34
N TRP A 81 1.46 2.62 -9.02
CA TRP A 81 0.41 2.49 -10.04
C TRP A 81 -0.66 3.55 -9.91
N LEU A 82 -1.44 3.55 -8.83
CA LEU A 82 -2.63 4.39 -8.73
C LEU A 82 -2.28 5.89 -8.68
N THR A 83 -1.25 6.29 -7.93
CA THR A 83 -0.87 7.71 -7.77
C THR A 83 -0.41 8.34 -9.10
N PRO A 84 0.47 7.72 -9.90
CA PRO A 84 0.84 8.24 -11.22
C PRO A 84 -0.35 8.40 -12.18
N ARG A 85 -1.33 7.49 -12.17
CA ARG A 85 -2.53 7.60 -13.01
C ARG A 85 -3.43 8.73 -12.54
N LEU A 86 -3.53 8.93 -11.23
CA LEU A 86 -4.26 10.04 -10.65
C LEU A 86 -3.63 11.39 -11.05
N GLN A 87 -2.31 11.52 -10.93
CA GLN A 87 -1.56 12.70 -11.36
C GLN A 87 -1.69 12.95 -12.87
N SER A 88 -1.72 11.88 -13.66
CA SER A 88 -1.96 11.91 -15.11
C SER A 88 -3.44 12.12 -15.47
N ARG A 89 -4.32 12.38 -14.49
CA ARG A 89 -5.76 12.63 -14.67
C ARG A 89 -6.50 11.52 -15.42
N TRP A 90 -6.13 10.27 -15.21
CA TRP A 90 -6.84 9.15 -15.82
C TRP A 90 -8.25 9.01 -15.25
N THR A 91 -9.22 8.74 -16.13
CA THR A 91 -10.57 8.43 -15.67
C THR A 91 -10.62 7.03 -15.07
N PRO A 92 -11.54 6.75 -14.12
CA PRO A 92 -11.69 5.42 -13.55
C PRO A 92 -12.00 4.34 -14.59
N GLU A 93 -12.75 4.68 -15.66
CA GLU A 93 -13.08 3.75 -16.74
C GLU A 93 -11.82 3.33 -17.51
N LYS A 94 -10.95 4.30 -17.82
CA LYS A 94 -9.69 4.04 -18.51
C LYS A 94 -8.78 3.15 -17.66
N LEU A 95 -8.66 3.43 -16.37
CA LEU A 95 -7.86 2.60 -15.47
C LEU A 95 -8.43 1.17 -15.36
N ALA A 96 -9.74 1.03 -15.20
CA ALA A 96 -10.42 -0.25 -15.10
C ALA A 96 -10.13 -1.14 -16.33
N LYS A 97 -10.31 -0.60 -17.54
CA LYS A 97 -10.09 -1.34 -18.79
C LYS A 97 -8.61 -1.59 -19.07
N SER A 98 -7.76 -0.57 -18.95
CA SER A 98 -6.38 -0.67 -19.44
C SER A 98 -5.45 -1.39 -18.47
N ASP A 99 -5.47 -1.05 -17.18
CA ASP A 99 -4.45 -1.52 -16.23
C ASP A 99 -4.96 -2.62 -15.30
N LEU A 100 -6.25 -2.61 -14.98
CA LEU A 100 -6.86 -3.54 -14.02
C LEU A 100 -7.61 -4.71 -14.66
N ASP A 101 -7.84 -4.66 -15.97
CA ASP A 101 -8.57 -5.65 -16.77
C ASP A 101 -10.02 -5.94 -16.27
N ILE A 102 -10.65 -4.92 -15.68
CA ILE A 102 -12.04 -5.00 -15.23
C ILE A 102 -12.94 -4.48 -16.36
N VAL A 103 -13.46 -5.41 -17.16
CA VAL A 103 -14.21 -5.10 -18.39
C VAL A 103 -15.72 -5.28 -18.23
N ALA A 104 -16.16 -6.17 -17.35
CA ALA A 104 -17.57 -6.50 -17.15
C ALA A 104 -18.05 -6.11 -15.75
N LYS A 105 -19.24 -5.53 -15.66
CA LYS A 105 -19.84 -5.07 -14.39
C LYS A 105 -20.24 -6.24 -13.51
N GLU A 106 -20.73 -7.31 -14.13
CA GLU A 106 -21.31 -8.50 -13.49
C GLU A 106 -20.26 -9.25 -12.66
N THR A 107 -19.00 -9.25 -13.11
CA THR A 107 -17.87 -9.93 -12.45
C THR A 107 -16.93 -8.97 -11.72
N ALA A 108 -17.14 -7.65 -11.85
CA ALA A 108 -16.22 -6.64 -11.34
C ALA A 108 -15.96 -6.74 -9.84
N THR A 109 -16.97 -7.09 -9.04
CA THR A 109 -16.83 -7.14 -7.57
C THR A 109 -16.00 -8.32 -7.07
N GLU A 110 -15.89 -9.38 -7.87
CA GLU A 110 -15.13 -10.60 -7.56
C GLU A 110 -13.70 -10.54 -8.14
N HIS A 111 -13.44 -9.59 -9.03
CA HIS A 111 -12.15 -9.42 -9.67
C HIS A 111 -11.05 -9.11 -8.65
N GLU A 112 -9.87 -9.71 -8.82
CA GLU A 112 -8.71 -9.51 -7.93
C GLU A 112 -8.31 -8.04 -7.79
N ASN A 113 -8.44 -7.28 -8.88
CA ASN A 113 -8.13 -5.85 -8.94
C ASN A 113 -9.27 -4.92 -8.47
N TRP A 114 -10.41 -5.46 -8.02
CA TRP A 114 -11.56 -4.66 -7.57
C TRP A 114 -11.18 -3.67 -6.47
N ASN A 115 -10.41 -4.13 -5.49
CA ASN A 115 -9.97 -3.27 -4.39
C ASN A 115 -9.06 -2.13 -4.86
N ALA A 116 -8.28 -2.33 -5.93
CA ALA A 116 -7.46 -1.29 -6.55
C ALA A 116 -8.34 -0.22 -7.22
N LEU A 117 -9.37 -0.63 -7.96
CA LEU A 117 -10.32 0.32 -8.57
C LEU A 117 -11.08 1.13 -7.51
N VAL A 118 -11.58 0.46 -6.46
CA VAL A 118 -12.24 1.14 -5.32
C VAL A 118 -11.30 2.15 -4.66
N LYS A 119 -10.03 1.78 -4.45
CA LYS A 119 -9.03 2.67 -3.86
C LYS A 119 -8.77 3.88 -4.76
N TYR A 120 -8.65 3.67 -6.07
CA TYR A 120 -8.44 4.73 -7.04
C TYR A 120 -9.58 5.76 -7.04
N VAL A 121 -10.84 5.29 -7.08
CA VAL A 121 -12.01 6.19 -7.05
C VAL A 121 -12.05 7.02 -5.77
N LYS A 122 -11.71 6.42 -4.63
CA LYS A 122 -11.60 7.18 -3.37
C LYS A 122 -10.52 8.24 -3.42
N MET A 123 -9.35 7.93 -3.99
CA MET A 123 -8.26 8.89 -4.15
C MET A 123 -8.65 10.03 -5.09
N LEU A 124 -9.33 9.71 -6.20
CA LEU A 124 -9.81 10.68 -7.18
C LEU A 124 -10.86 11.62 -6.57
N VAL A 125 -11.87 11.08 -5.89
CA VAL A 125 -12.89 11.91 -5.24
C VAL A 125 -12.25 12.81 -4.20
N PHE A 126 -11.35 12.27 -3.37
CA PHE A 126 -10.62 13.09 -2.40
C PHE A 126 -9.76 14.17 -3.06
N ASP A 127 -9.08 13.88 -4.18
CA ASP A 127 -8.28 14.87 -4.88
C ASP A 127 -9.12 16.01 -5.44
N VAL A 128 -10.31 15.70 -5.99
CA VAL A 128 -11.20 16.68 -6.63
C VAL A 128 -12.01 17.46 -5.61
N THR A 129 -12.65 16.79 -4.66
CA THR A 129 -13.62 17.41 -3.74
C THR A 129 -13.00 17.78 -2.38
N LYS A 130 -11.79 17.30 -2.09
CA LYS A 130 -11.15 17.35 -0.76
C LYS A 130 -11.98 16.69 0.36
N GLN A 131 -13.00 15.89 -0.01
CA GLN A 131 -13.83 15.14 0.91
C GLN A 131 -13.56 13.64 0.79
N LYS A 132 -13.52 12.95 1.93
CA LYS A 132 -13.35 11.50 1.97
C LYS A 132 -14.72 10.83 1.82
N ILE A 133 -14.80 9.86 0.92
CA ILE A 133 -15.97 8.98 0.79
C ILE A 133 -15.71 7.61 1.42
N SER A 134 -16.78 6.98 1.88
CA SER A 134 -16.77 5.63 2.41
C SER A 134 -16.43 4.59 1.33
N LYS A 135 -16.08 3.37 1.76
CA LYS A 135 -15.85 2.26 0.81
C LYS A 135 -17.15 1.90 0.07
N LYS A 136 -18.29 1.98 0.75
CA LYS A 136 -19.61 1.66 0.17
C LYS A 136 -19.97 2.64 -0.94
N GLU A 137 -19.89 3.95 -0.67
CA GLU A 137 -20.17 4.98 -1.68
C GLU A 137 -19.26 4.86 -2.91
N ALA A 138 -17.97 4.55 -2.71
CA ALA A 138 -17.05 4.33 -3.83
C ALA A 138 -17.46 3.13 -4.69
N LYS A 139 -17.86 2.01 -4.08
CA LYS A 139 -18.37 0.83 -4.81
C LYS A 139 -19.65 1.18 -5.58
N ASP A 140 -20.57 1.89 -4.93
CA ASP A 140 -21.84 2.29 -5.54
C ASP A 140 -21.60 3.20 -6.75
N LEU A 141 -20.68 4.18 -6.65
CA LEU A 141 -20.26 5.02 -7.78
C LEU A 141 -19.66 4.20 -8.92
N ILE A 142 -18.83 3.20 -8.61
CA ILE A 142 -18.24 2.33 -9.63
C ILE A 142 -19.32 1.54 -10.36
N LEU A 143 -20.23 0.90 -9.63
CA LEU A 143 -21.26 0.05 -10.23
C LEU A 143 -22.36 0.84 -10.93
N THR A 144 -22.68 2.05 -10.49
CA THR A 144 -23.79 2.84 -11.05
C THR A 144 -23.33 3.76 -12.19
N LYS A 145 -22.15 4.38 -12.08
CA LYS A 145 -21.68 5.37 -13.05
C LYS A 145 -20.53 4.85 -13.92
N ILE A 146 -19.45 4.39 -13.30
CA ILE A 146 -18.20 4.08 -14.03
C ILE A 146 -18.39 2.86 -14.94
N LEU A 147 -18.78 1.70 -14.38
CA LEU A 147 -18.92 0.47 -15.14
C LEU A 147 -20.22 0.40 -15.95
N THR A 148 -21.26 1.14 -15.56
CA THR A 148 -22.47 1.25 -16.39
C THR A 148 -22.22 2.11 -17.64
N GLN A 149 -21.45 3.20 -17.53
CA GLN A 149 -21.09 4.02 -18.70
C GLN A 149 -20.03 3.34 -19.58
N ALA A 150 -19.16 2.51 -18.99
CA ALA A 150 -18.17 1.72 -19.70
C ALA A 150 -18.76 0.61 -20.59
N ASN A 151 -19.99 0.17 -20.30
CA ASN A 151 -20.76 -0.82 -21.08
C ASN A 151 -21.46 -0.22 -22.32
N GLY A 152 -21.22 1.05 -22.64
CA GLY A 152 -21.51 1.59 -23.97
C GLY A 152 -20.52 1.03 -24.99
N PHE A 153 -20.86 -0.11 -25.58
CA PHE A 153 -20.55 -0.38 -26.98
C PHE A 153 -21.48 0.46 -27.86
#